data_AF-A0A4Q5YDQ9-F1
#
_entry.id   AF-A0A4Q5YDQ9-F1
#
_cell.length_a   1.000
_cell.length_b   1.000
_cell.length_c   1.000
_cell.angle_alpha   90.00
_cell.angle_beta   90.00
_cell.angle_gamma   90.00
#
_symmetry.space_group_name_H-M   'P 1'
#
loop_
_entity.id
_entity.type
_entity.pdbx_description
1 polymer ?
#
loop_
_entity_poly.entity_id
_entity_poly.type
_entity_poly.pdbx_seq_one_letter_code
_entity_poly.pdbx_strand_id
1 'polypeptide(L)' 'QVLVRSSSRVSRKLVTKGYLRNVSRSDNNPHGFLIQRWETLLNQDIVTP' A
#
# COMPACT_ATOMS: atom_id res chain seq x y z
N GLN A 1 -4.57 -6.13 35.49
CA GLN A 1 -3.28 -5.88 34.81
C GLN A 1 -3.58 -5.22 33.47
N VAL A 2 -3.07 -4.00 33.23
CA VAL A 2 -3.31 -3.26 31.99
C VAL A 2 -2.13 -3.49 31.05
N LEU A 3 -2.39 -4.00 29.85
CA LEU A 3 -1.37 -4.25 28.83
C LEU A 3 -1.30 -3.03 27.91
N VAL A 4 -0.34 -2.13 28.15
CA VAL A 4 -0.09 -0.98 27.26
C VAL A 4 0.80 -1.44 26.11
N ARG A 5 0.28 -1.42 24.87
CA ARG A 5 1.07 -1.72 23.67
C ARG A 5 1.53 -0.41 23.06
N SER A 6 2.84 -0.20 22.95
CA SER A 6 3.36 0.90 22.15
C SER A 6 2.97 0.66 20.68
N SER A 7 2.21 1.58 20.10
CA SER A 7 2.00 1.63 18.66
C SER A 7 2.57 2.95 18.16
N SER A 8 3.42 2.91 17.15
CA SER A 8 3.89 4.10 16.44
C SER A 8 3.17 4.18 15.09
N ARG A 9 2.75 5.39 14.71
CA ARG A 9 2.19 5.69 13.39
C ARG A 9 3.21 6.52 12.63
N VAL A 10 3.56 6.08 11.42
CA VAL A 10 4.45 6.81 10.50
C VAL A 10 3.67 7.13 9.24
N SER A 11 3.65 8.40 8.87
CA SER A 11 3.08 8.85 7.60
C SER A 11 4.15 8.83 6.53
N ARG A 12 3.87 8.27 5.35
CA ARG A 12 4.84 8.15 4.24
C ARG A 12 4.25 8.62 2.93
N LYS A 13 5.08 9.28 2.12
CA LYS A 13 4.80 9.55 0.72
C LYS A 13 5.31 8.37 -0.10
N LEU A 14 4.37 7.53 -0.52
CA LEU A 14 4.62 6.36 -1.36
C LEU A 14 4.11 6.63 -2.78
N VAL A 15 5.02 6.64 -3.76
CA VAL A 15 4.70 6.75 -5.19
C VAL A 15 5.19 5.48 -5.88
N THR A 16 4.31 4.79 -6.57
CA THR A 16 4.62 3.55 -7.29
C THR A 16 4.08 3.59 -8.72
N LYS A 17 4.65 2.77 -9.60
CA LYS A 17 4.16 2.56 -10.97
C LYS A 17 4.05 1.06 -11.26
N GLY A 18 3.30 0.73 -12.30
CA GLY A 18 3.11 -0.63 -12.80
C GLY A 18 2.14 -0.66 -13.97
N TYR A 19 1.82 -1.84 -14.47
CA TYR A 19 0.90 -2.07 -15.59
C TYR A 19 -0.37 -2.75 -15.09
N LEU A 20 -1.53 -2.29 -15.56
CA LEU A 20 -2.80 -2.94 -15.26
C LEU A 20 -3.03 -4.14 -16.18
N ARG A 21 -3.33 -5.30 -15.58
CA ARG A 21 -3.81 -6.48 -16.30
C ARG A 21 -5.18 -6.87 -15.78
N ASN A 22 -6.17 -6.87 -16.65
CA ASN A 22 -7.52 -7.32 -16.30
C ASN A 22 -7.55 -8.82 -15.99
N VAL A 23 -8.33 -9.18 -14.98
CA VAL A 23 -8.60 -10.56 -14.57
C VAL A 23 -10.07 -10.69 -14.22
N SER A 24 -10.62 -11.90 -14.25
CA SER A 24 -11.98 -12.15 -13.77
C SER A 24 -12.09 -11.71 -12.31
N ARG A 25 -13.18 -11.01 -11.98
CA ARG A 25 -13.48 -10.62 -10.59
C ARG A 25 -13.67 -11.87 -9.74
N SER A 26 -13.27 -11.77 -8.49
CA SER A 26 -13.51 -12.79 -7.47
C SER A 26 -13.79 -12.12 -6.15
N ASP A 27 -14.23 -12.89 -5.15
CA ASP A 27 -14.47 -12.37 -3.81
C ASP A 27 -13.21 -11.72 -3.20
N ASN A 28 -12.03 -12.24 -3.55
CA ASN A 28 -10.73 -11.73 -3.10
C ASN A 28 -10.16 -10.61 -4.00
N ASN A 29 -10.73 -10.38 -5.18
CA ASN A 29 -10.36 -9.27 -6.07
C ASN A 29 -11.59 -8.75 -6.83
N PRO A 30 -12.48 -8.01 -6.15
CA PRO A 30 -13.70 -7.48 -6.75
C PRO A 30 -13.41 -6.42 -7.82
N HIS A 31 -12.21 -5.82 -7.79
CA HIS A 31 -11.78 -4.84 -8.78
C HIS A 31 -11.45 -5.47 -10.14
N GLY A 32 -11.07 -6.74 -10.19
CA GLY A 32 -10.87 -7.48 -11.45
C GLY A 32 -9.65 -7.04 -12.24
N PHE A 33 -8.61 -6.56 -11.57
CA PHE A 33 -7.32 -6.31 -12.21
C PHE A 33 -6.17 -6.65 -11.26
N LEU A 34 -5.01 -6.88 -11.85
CA LEU A 34 -3.73 -6.98 -11.16
C LEU A 34 -2.86 -5.81 -11.60
N ILE A 35 -2.02 -5.32 -10.69
CA ILE A 35 -0.91 -4.44 -11.03
C ILE A 35 0.33 -5.31 -11.20
N GLN A 36 0.93 -5.29 -12.37
CA GLN A 36 2.10 -6.07 -12.75
C GLN A 36 3.33 -5.18 -12.95
N ARG A 37 4.52 -5.77 -12.82
CA ARG A 37 5.81 -5.05 -12.87
C ARG A 37 5.80 -3.83 -11.93
N TRP A 38 5.40 -4.08 -10.70
CA TRP A 38 5.33 -3.06 -9.66
C TRP A 38 6.72 -2.49 -9.38
N GLU A 39 6.86 -1.17 -9.39
CA GLU A 39 8.10 -0.46 -9.08
C GLU A 39 7.78 0.71 -8.15
N THR A 40 8.54 0.81 -7.06
CA THR A 40 8.44 1.93 -6.12
C THR A 40 9.35 3.06 -6.58
N LEU A 41 8.77 4.22 -6.89
CA LEU A 41 9.50 5.42 -7.33
C LEU A 41 9.90 6.32 -6.17
N LEU A 42 9.06 6.37 -5.13
CA LEU A 42 9.29 7.20 -3.95
C LEU A 42 8.75 6.49 -2.72
N ASN A 43 9.54 6.42 -1.66
CA ASN A 43 9.11 5.95 -0.34
C ASN A 43 9.85 6.77 0.71
N GLN A 44 9.22 7.85 1.17
CA GLN A 44 9.83 8.80 2.09
C GLN A 44 8.90 9.07 3.26
N ASP A 45 9.47 9.19 4.46
CA ASP A 45 8.73 9.62 5.64
C ASP A 45 8.25 11.06 5.47
N ILE A 46 6.97 11.29 5.75
CA ILE A 46 6.40 12.63 5.83
C ILE A 46 6.63 13.06 7.27
N VAL A 47 7.69 13.81 7.51
CA VAL A 47 7.86 14.53 8.76
C VAL A 47 6.86 15.68 8.73
N THR A 48 5.73 15.51 9.38
CA THR A 48 4.86 16.64 9.70
C THR A 48 5.55 17.44 10.80
N PRO A 49 5.90 18.73 10.59
CA PRO A 49 6.45 19.56 11.64
C PRO A 49 5.47 19.77 12.81
#